data_AF-A0AAV4QU86-F1
#
_entry.id   AF-A0AAV4QU86-F1
#
_cell.length_a   1.000
_cell.length_b   1.000
_cell.length_c   1.000
_cell.angle_alpha   90.00
_cell.angle_beta   90.00
_cell.angle_gamma   90.00
#
_symmetry.space_group_name_H-M   'P 1'
#
loop_
_entity.id
_entity.type
_entity.pdbx_description
1 polymer ?
#
loop_
_entity_poly.entity_id
_entity_poly.type
_entity_poly.pdbx_seq_one_letter_code
_entity_poly.pdbx_strand_id
1 'polypeptide(L)'
;MSDKRESSRIKETTQRKVMDEASRRRRIKKALEVLEQDNFHDDPHANLVMHKNAPKFEETLDNKRRRKLKTEPFKQRLRKNFASLLEDEAQFFTKDKINYLTAQIPPSKYPDRHFCAVCGFNAPYTCVQCGTRFCSVKCQGIHQDTRCMKWTT
;
A
#
# COMPACT_ATOMS: atom_id res chain seq x y z
N MET A 1 -3.04 -51.52 -16.75
CA MET A 1 -3.58 -50.32 -16.08
C MET A 1 -3.87 -49.31 -17.18
N SER A 2 -5.14 -49.00 -17.45
CA SER A 2 -5.52 -48.14 -18.57
C SER A 2 -5.20 -46.68 -18.26
N ASP A 3 -4.30 -46.08 -19.04
CA ASP A 3 -4.13 -44.63 -19.10
C ASP A 3 -5.46 -43.99 -19.51
N LYS A 4 -6.10 -43.31 -18.57
CA LYS A 4 -7.28 -42.49 -18.87
C LYS A 4 -6.81 -41.38 -19.80
N ARG A 5 -7.21 -41.46 -21.08
CA ARG A 5 -7.13 -40.34 -22.03
C ARG A 5 -7.99 -39.20 -21.48
N GLU A 6 -7.38 -38.32 -20.72
CA GLU A 6 -8.00 -37.08 -20.28
C GLU A 6 -7.59 -35.93 -21.21
N SER A 7 -8.53 -35.01 -21.43
CA SER A 7 -8.31 -33.83 -22.25
C SER A 7 -7.23 -32.95 -21.61
N SER A 8 -6.32 -32.40 -22.43
CA SER A 8 -5.28 -31.44 -22.02
C SER A 8 -5.86 -30.26 -21.23
N ARG A 9 -7.10 -29.86 -21.55
CA ARG A 9 -7.83 -28.79 -20.86
C ARG A 9 -8.16 -29.14 -19.41
N ILE A 10 -8.41 -30.42 -19.12
CA ILE A 10 -8.70 -30.93 -17.77
C ILE A 10 -7.40 -31.04 -16.95
N LYS A 11 -6.28 -31.36 -17.61
CA LYS A 11 -4.94 -31.33 -16.99
C LYS A 11 -4.55 -29.91 -16.57
N GLU A 12 -4.77 -28.91 -17.42
CA GLU A 12 -4.45 -27.52 -17.06
C GLU A 12 -5.32 -26.97 -15.93
N THR A 13 -6.62 -27.30 -15.89
CA THR A 13 -7.50 -26.85 -14.81
C THR A 13 -7.16 -27.53 -13.48
N THR A 14 -6.72 -28.79 -13.49
CA THR A 14 -6.27 -29.49 -12.27
C THR A 14 -4.91 -29.01 -11.78
N GLN A 15 -4.02 -28.56 -12.67
CA GLN A 15 -2.73 -27.95 -12.28
C GLN A 15 -2.87 -26.57 -11.64
N ARG A 16 -3.96 -25.84 -11.92
CA ARG A 16 -4.24 -24.52 -11.35
C ARG A 16 -4.60 -24.65 -9.86
N LYS A 17 -3.59 -24.61 -8.99
CA LYS A 17 -3.73 -24.69 -7.52
C LYS A 17 -4.62 -23.55 -6.99
N VAL A 18 -5.78 -23.89 -6.45
CA VAL A 18 -6.66 -22.92 -5.79
C VAL A 18 -5.99 -22.45 -4.51
N MET A 19 -5.84 -21.14 -4.34
CA MET A 19 -5.30 -20.56 -3.13
C MET A 19 -6.40 -20.36 -2.10
N ASP A 20 -6.17 -20.83 -0.88
CA ASP A 20 -7.08 -20.63 0.24
C ASP A 20 -7.18 -19.14 0.62
N GLU A 21 -8.32 -18.76 1.20
CA GLU A 21 -8.62 -17.41 1.65
C GLU A 21 -7.64 -16.89 2.71
N ALA A 22 -7.23 -17.71 3.67
CA ALA A 22 -6.24 -17.33 4.67
C ALA A 22 -4.88 -17.05 4.02
N SER A 23 -4.49 -17.87 3.04
CA SER A 23 -3.29 -17.66 2.23
C SER A 23 -3.34 -16.36 1.42
N ARG A 24 -4.51 -15.99 0.87
CA ARG A 24 -4.71 -14.68 0.22
C ARG A 24 -4.54 -13.52 1.19
N ARG A 25 -5.18 -13.59 2.37
CA ARG A 25 -5.09 -12.53 3.39
C ARG A 25 -3.65 -12.32 3.88
N ARG A 26 -2.90 -13.39 4.10
CA ARG A 26 -1.48 -13.32 4.50
C ARG A 26 -0.63 -12.56 3.48
N ARG A 27 -0.87 -12.78 2.18
CA ARG A 27 -0.15 -12.07 1.11
C ARG A 27 -0.51 -10.60 1.04
N ILE A 28 -1.79 -10.28 1.16
CA ILE A 28 -2.25 -8.88 1.21
C ILE A 28 -1.56 -8.16 2.38
N LYS A 29 -1.54 -8.79 3.57
CA LYS A 29 -0.86 -8.22 4.74
C LYS A 29 0.64 -7.99 4.49
N LYS A 30 1.32 -8.96 3.88
CA LYS A 30 2.75 -8.82 3.53
C LYS A 30 2.99 -7.67 2.54
N ALA A 31 2.12 -7.52 1.54
CA ALA A 31 2.24 -6.41 0.58
C ALA A 31 2.06 -5.04 1.26
N LEU A 32 1.11 -4.94 2.20
CA LEU A 32 0.95 -3.72 3.00
C LEU A 32 2.19 -3.43 3.85
N GLU A 33 2.78 -4.47 4.47
CA GLU A 33 4.01 -4.33 5.25
C GLU A 33 5.20 -3.84 4.41
N VAL A 34 5.35 -4.33 3.17
CA VAL A 34 6.39 -3.85 2.25
C VAL A 34 6.16 -2.38 1.88
N LEU A 35 4.91 -1.99 1.58
CA LEU A 35 4.59 -0.58 1.31
C LEU A 35 4.82 0.31 2.53
N GLU A 36 4.60 -0.19 3.75
CA GLU A 36 4.92 0.52 4.99
C GLU A 36 6.43 0.69 5.19
N GLN A 37 7.24 -0.32 4.85
CA GLN A 37 8.71 -0.24 4.91
C GLN A 37 9.27 0.78 3.91
N ASP A 38 8.74 0.84 2.69
CA ASP A 38 9.17 1.81 1.67
C ASP A 38 8.87 3.26 2.05
N ASN A 39 7.89 3.52 2.92
CA ASN A 39 7.65 4.87 3.43
C ASN A 39 8.73 5.34 4.41
N PHE A 40 9.50 4.43 5.00
CA PHE A 40 10.57 4.75 5.94
C PHE A 40 11.89 4.91 5.17
N HIS A 41 12.27 6.14 4.87
CA HIS A 41 13.57 6.46 4.29
C HIS A 41 14.34 7.40 5.21
N ASP A 42 15.59 7.06 5.51
CA ASP A 42 16.50 7.97 6.17
C ASP A 42 16.67 9.23 5.31
N ASP A 43 16.60 10.40 5.96
CA ASP A 43 16.78 11.69 5.28
C ASP A 43 18.10 11.66 4.49
N PRO A 44 18.08 11.74 3.15
CA PRO A 44 19.28 11.67 2.32
C PRO A 44 20.25 12.83 2.62
N HIS A 45 19.81 13.86 3.33
CA HIS A 45 20.61 14.98 3.80
C HIS A 45 21.01 14.90 5.29
N ALA A 46 20.72 13.80 5.98
CA ALA A 46 21.05 13.64 7.40
C ALA A 46 22.55 13.78 7.70
N ASN A 47 23.41 13.38 6.75
CA ASN A 47 24.86 13.47 6.83
C ASN A 47 25.45 14.53 5.88
N LEU A 48 24.67 15.53 5.46
CA LEU A 48 25.18 16.60 4.60
C LEU A 48 26.14 17.49 5.39
N VAL A 49 27.44 17.19 5.29
CA VAL A 49 28.50 18.05 5.83
C VAL A 49 28.55 19.30 4.96
N MET A 50 28.08 20.44 5.48
CA MET A 50 28.28 21.72 4.81
C MET A 50 29.78 21.96 4.63
N HIS A 51 30.25 21.91 3.38
CA HIS A 51 31.65 22.22 3.07
C HIS A 51 31.95 23.67 3.48
N LYS A 52 32.99 23.84 4.30
CA LYS A 52 33.41 25.13 4.88
C LYS A 52 33.82 26.16 3.83
N ASN A 53 34.02 25.73 2.58
CA ASN A 53 34.40 26.53 1.43
C ASN A 53 33.21 26.89 0.52
N ALA A 54 31.97 26.62 0.95
CA ALA A 54 30.79 27.06 0.22
C ALA A 54 30.78 28.60 0.12
N PRO A 55 30.64 29.18 -1.08
CA PRO A 55 30.65 30.62 -1.26
C PRO A 55 29.51 31.26 -0.46
N LYS A 56 29.87 32.14 0.48
CA LYS A 56 28.90 32.93 1.24
C LYS A 56 28.42 34.07 0.35
N PHE A 57 27.27 33.89 -0.29
CA PHE A 57 26.57 35.01 -0.91
C PHE A 57 26.01 35.89 0.21
N GLU A 58 26.52 37.11 0.29
CA GLU A 58 26.04 38.14 1.22
C GLU A 58 24.74 38.70 0.65
N GLU A 59 23.61 38.12 1.05
CA GLU A 59 22.29 38.59 0.67
C GLU A 59 21.93 39.77 1.59
N THR A 60 22.16 40.99 1.10
CA THR A 60 21.64 42.25 1.65
C THR A 60 20.13 42.28 1.49
N LEU A 61 19.41 41.53 2.32
CA LEU A 61 17.98 41.71 2.53
C LEU A 61 17.68 41.76 4.02
N ASP A 62 17.01 42.84 4.38
CA ASP A 62 16.74 43.32 5.72
C ASP A 62 16.43 42.25 6.77
N ASN A 63 16.90 42.54 7.98
CA ASN A 63 16.69 41.84 9.24
C ASN A 63 15.20 41.69 9.61
N LYS A 64 14.45 40.90 8.85
CA LYS A 64 13.16 40.38 9.28
C LYS A 64 13.41 38.97 9.77
N ARG A 65 13.74 38.88 11.06
CA ARG A 65 13.79 37.67 11.90
C ARG A 65 13.45 36.44 11.08
N ARG A 66 14.47 35.74 10.55
CA ARG A 66 14.31 34.36 10.07
C ARG A 66 13.77 33.59 11.27
N ARG A 67 12.43 33.53 11.38
CA ARG A 67 11.75 32.55 12.21
C ARG A 67 12.40 31.26 11.78
N LYS A 68 13.17 30.63 12.66
CA LYS A 68 13.50 29.21 12.53
C LYS A 68 12.14 28.53 12.45
N LEU A 69 11.61 28.40 11.24
CA LEU A 69 10.39 27.68 10.92
C LEU A 69 10.69 26.29 11.42
N LYS A 70 10.11 25.95 12.58
CA LYS A 70 10.21 24.69 13.30
C LYS A 70 10.48 23.54 12.32
N THR A 71 11.76 23.27 12.04
CA THR A 71 12.18 22.27 11.07
C THR A 71 12.27 20.90 11.75
N GLU A 72 12.39 20.90 13.08
CA GLU A 72 12.39 19.73 13.96
C GLU A 72 11.16 18.81 13.79
N PRO A 73 9.90 19.29 13.88
CA PRO A 73 8.74 18.41 13.71
C PRO A 73 8.62 17.84 12.30
N PHE A 74 9.21 18.49 11.28
CA PHE A 74 9.20 17.98 9.90
C PHE A 74 10.24 16.87 9.71
N LYS A 75 11.42 17.01 10.34
CA LYS A 75 12.47 15.97 10.33
C LYS A 75 12.11 14.75 11.18
N GLN A 76 11.42 14.93 12.29
CA GLN A 76 10.94 13.81 13.12
C GLN A 76 9.77 13.05 12.47
N ARG A 77 8.88 13.74 11.75
CA ARG A 77 7.80 13.09 10.97
C ARG A 77 8.33 12.17 9.87
N LEU A 78 9.51 12.46 9.33
CA LEU A 78 10.13 11.64 8.28
C LEU A 78 10.84 10.39 8.82
N ARG A 79 11.03 10.27 10.15
CA ARG A 79 11.72 9.15 10.81
C ARG A 79 10.81 8.31 11.71
N LYS A 80 9.49 8.48 11.62
CA LYS A 80 8.53 7.71 12.41
C LYS A 80 7.61 6.94 11.46
N ASN A 81 7.51 5.63 11.66
CA ASN A 81 6.47 4.85 10.98
C ASN A 81 5.09 5.29 11.49
N PHE A 82 4.05 5.02 10.70
CA PHE A 82 2.66 5.34 11.03
C PHE A 82 2.26 4.85 12.43
N ALA A 83 2.70 3.66 12.84
CA ALA A 83 2.48 3.14 14.20
C ALA A 83 3.03 4.06 15.30
N SER A 84 4.25 4.56 15.14
CA SER A 84 4.86 5.49 16.11
C SER A 84 4.15 6.86 16.13
N LEU A 85 3.62 7.31 14.99
CA LEU A 85 2.81 8.54 14.93
C LEU A 85 1.48 8.37 15.68
N LEU A 86 0.86 7.19 15.62
CA LEU A 86 -0.35 6.88 16.39
C LEU A 86 -0.08 6.85 17.90
N GLU A 87 1.04 6.27 18.32
CA GLU A 87 1.45 6.24 19.74
C GLU A 87 1.70 7.65 20.29
N ASP A 88 2.41 8.50 19.53
CA ASP A 88 2.59 9.91 19.90
C ASP A 88 1.23 10.62 20.02
N GLU A 89 0.34 10.46 19.05
CA GLU A 89 -0.97 11.11 19.06
C GLU A 89 -1.84 10.64 20.24
N ALA A 90 -1.72 9.37 20.64
CA ALA A 90 -2.38 8.84 21.84
C ALA A 90 -1.81 9.44 23.13
N GLN A 91 -0.49 9.63 23.21
CA GLN A 91 0.17 10.24 24.39
C GLN A 91 -0.17 11.72 24.55
N PHE A 92 -0.30 12.47 23.46
CA PHE A 92 -0.64 13.90 23.47
C PHE A 92 -2.13 14.16 23.28
N PHE A 93 -2.98 13.17 23.49
CA PHE A 93 -4.41 13.30 23.28
C PHE A 93 -5.03 14.35 24.20
N THR A 94 -5.52 15.44 23.61
CA THR A 94 -6.38 16.42 24.28
C THR A 94 -7.82 16.19 23.85
N LYS A 95 -8.75 16.16 24.81
CA LYS A 95 -10.18 15.90 24.55
C LYS A 95 -10.82 16.84 23.53
N ASP A 96 -10.23 18.02 23.33
CA ASP A 96 -10.74 19.05 22.40
C ASP A 96 -10.30 18.86 20.95
N LYS A 97 -9.43 17.89 20.64
CA LYS A 97 -8.86 17.71 19.30
C LYS A 97 -9.25 16.37 18.68
N ILE A 98 -9.76 16.42 17.44
CA ILE A 98 -10.00 15.23 16.62
C ILE A 98 -8.65 14.57 16.31
N ASN A 99 -8.55 13.28 16.61
CA ASN A 99 -7.38 12.42 16.35
C ASN A 99 -7.72 11.32 15.34
N TYR A 100 -6.72 10.58 14.87
CA TYR A 100 -6.92 9.52 13.88
C TYR A 100 -7.94 8.45 14.34
N LEU A 101 -7.97 8.13 15.63
CA LEU A 101 -8.86 7.12 16.21
C LEU A 101 -10.32 7.60 16.37
N THR A 102 -10.53 8.87 16.72
CA THR A 102 -11.86 9.47 16.88
C THR A 102 -12.48 9.86 15.55
N ALA A 103 -11.66 10.09 14.52
CA ALA A 103 -12.13 10.28 13.14
C ALA A 103 -12.60 8.96 12.48
N GLN A 104 -12.49 7.81 13.16
CA GLN A 104 -12.88 6.52 12.61
C GLN A 104 -14.40 6.45 12.39
N ILE A 105 -14.78 6.09 11.17
CA ILE A 105 -16.18 5.90 10.77
C ILE A 105 -16.58 4.43 11.04
N PRO A 106 -17.84 4.17 11.49
CA PRO A 106 -18.35 2.82 11.66
C PRO A 106 -18.33 2.01 10.35
N PRO A 107 -18.39 0.67 10.42
CA PRO A 107 -18.41 -0.17 9.23
C PRO A 107 -19.62 0.16 8.32
N SER A 108 -19.45 -0.12 7.03
CA SER A 108 -20.49 0.10 6.03
C SER A 108 -21.80 -0.60 6.41
N LYS A 109 -22.93 0.10 6.26
CA LYS A 109 -24.28 -0.45 6.41
C LYS A 109 -24.73 -1.25 5.17
N TYR A 110 -24.00 -1.14 4.06
CA TYR A 110 -24.36 -1.71 2.76
C TYR A 110 -23.39 -2.81 2.36
N PRO A 111 -23.86 -3.82 1.59
CA PRO A 111 -23.01 -4.91 1.12
C PRO A 111 -21.95 -4.42 0.12
N ASP A 112 -20.82 -5.11 0.11
CA ASP A 112 -19.70 -4.80 -0.79
C ASP A 112 -20.10 -5.00 -2.26
N ARG A 113 -19.74 -4.00 -3.08
CA ARG A 113 -19.89 -4.07 -4.53
C ARG A 113 -18.63 -4.64 -5.16
N HIS A 114 -18.82 -5.53 -6.12
CA HIS A 114 -17.71 -6.23 -6.77
C HIS A 114 -17.50 -5.70 -8.18
N PHE A 115 -16.34 -5.09 -8.40
CA PHE A 115 -15.96 -4.52 -9.69
C PHE A 115 -14.84 -5.30 -10.36
N CYS A 116 -14.80 -5.24 -11.68
CA CYS A 116 -13.80 -5.89 -12.49
C CYS A 116 -12.47 -5.14 -12.36
N ALA A 117 -11.40 -5.84 -11.99
CA ALA A 117 -10.07 -5.23 -11.84
C ALA A 117 -9.44 -4.76 -13.17
N VAL A 118 -10.03 -5.13 -14.31
CA VAL A 118 -9.53 -4.76 -15.64
C VAL A 118 -10.27 -3.54 -16.20
N CYS A 119 -11.60 -3.50 -16.09
CA CYS A 119 -12.43 -2.48 -16.75
C CYS A 119 -13.40 -1.73 -15.82
N GLY A 120 -13.46 -2.06 -14.52
CA GLY A 120 -14.28 -1.35 -13.54
C GLY A 120 -15.79 -1.65 -13.54
N PHE A 121 -16.31 -2.40 -14.52
CA PHE A 121 -17.73 -2.82 -14.53
C PHE A 121 -18.05 -3.88 -13.48
N ASN A 122 -19.35 -4.12 -13.22
CA ASN A 122 -19.79 -5.17 -12.29
C ASN A 122 -19.18 -6.54 -12.66
N ALA A 123 -18.62 -7.23 -11.66
CA ALA A 123 -17.87 -8.46 -11.85
C ALA A 123 -18.48 -9.63 -11.09
N PRO A 124 -19.30 -10.47 -11.76
CA PRO A 124 -19.88 -11.65 -11.13
C PRO A 124 -18.88 -12.80 -10.99
N TYR A 125 -17.78 -12.79 -11.75
CA TYR A 125 -16.82 -13.90 -11.77
C TYR A 125 -15.59 -13.63 -10.93
N THR A 126 -14.99 -14.71 -10.41
CA THR A 126 -13.81 -14.67 -9.53
C THR A 126 -12.71 -15.57 -10.06
N CYS A 127 -11.47 -15.09 -10.07
CA CYS A 127 -10.31 -15.89 -10.45
C CYS A 127 -9.98 -16.92 -9.36
N VAL A 128 -9.85 -18.19 -9.75
CA VAL A 128 -9.55 -19.31 -8.83
C VAL A 128 -8.14 -19.26 -8.23
N GLN A 129 -7.20 -18.57 -8.88
CA GLN A 129 -5.80 -18.50 -8.44
C GLN A 129 -5.58 -17.41 -7.38
N CYS A 130 -6.06 -16.19 -7.66
CA CYS A 130 -5.76 -15.00 -6.85
C CYS A 130 -7.00 -14.38 -6.18
N GLY A 131 -8.22 -14.80 -6.54
CA GLY A 131 -9.46 -14.24 -5.99
C GLY A 131 -9.92 -12.91 -6.59
N THR A 132 -9.19 -12.34 -7.56
CA THR A 132 -9.59 -11.10 -8.23
C THR A 132 -10.87 -11.28 -9.05
N ARG A 133 -11.74 -10.27 -9.05
CA ARG A 133 -13.02 -10.29 -9.78
C ARG A 133 -12.86 -9.78 -11.22
N PHE A 134 -13.61 -10.39 -12.14
CA PHE A 134 -13.67 -10.00 -13.55
C PHE A 134 -15.08 -10.11 -14.12
N CYS A 135 -15.37 -9.34 -15.18
CA CYS A 135 -16.71 -9.31 -15.79
C CYS A 135 -16.89 -10.28 -16.97
N SER A 136 -15.82 -10.64 -17.67
CA SER A 136 -15.87 -11.45 -18.90
C SER A 136 -14.60 -12.27 -19.11
N VAL A 137 -14.68 -13.27 -20.01
CA VAL A 137 -13.53 -14.12 -20.40
C VAL A 137 -12.38 -13.28 -20.99
N LYS A 138 -12.68 -12.20 -21.72
CA LYS A 138 -11.66 -11.27 -22.22
C LYS A 138 -10.87 -10.64 -21.08
N CYS A 139 -11.59 -10.15 -20.05
CA CYS A 139 -10.96 -9.59 -18.85
C CYS A 139 -10.22 -10.67 -18.04
N GLN A 140 -10.68 -11.92 -18.07
CA GLN A 140 -9.98 -13.03 -17.45
C GLN A 140 -8.63 -13.29 -18.12
N GLY A 141 -8.55 -13.25 -19.45
CA GLY A 141 -7.29 -13.40 -20.20
C GLY A 141 -6.31 -12.28 -19.86
N ILE A 142 -6.75 -11.02 -19.99
CA ILE A 142 -5.94 -9.85 -19.64
C ILE A 142 -5.47 -9.92 -18.18
N HIS A 143 -6.36 -10.33 -17.27
CA HIS A 143 -6.02 -10.54 -15.88
C HIS A 143 -4.93 -11.62 -15.73
N GLN A 144 -5.05 -12.77 -16.38
CA GLN A 144 -4.05 -13.84 -16.34
C GLN A 144 -2.68 -13.37 -16.82
N ASP A 145 -2.63 -12.57 -17.88
CA ASP A 145 -1.38 -12.13 -18.49
C ASP A 145 -0.66 -11.05 -17.68
N THR A 146 -1.42 -10.09 -17.12
CA THR A 146 -0.84 -8.85 -16.55
C THR A 146 -0.93 -8.75 -15.03
N ARG A 147 -1.91 -9.41 -14.40
CA ARG A 147 -2.30 -9.14 -13.01
C ARG A 147 -2.35 -10.39 -12.12
N CYS A 148 -2.57 -11.57 -12.68
CA CYS A 148 -2.71 -12.79 -11.92
C CYS A 148 -1.35 -13.15 -11.30
N MET A 149 -1.30 -13.19 -9.98
CA MET A 149 -0.14 -13.54 -9.16
C MET A 149 1.06 -12.59 -9.20
N LYS A 150 1.17 -11.68 -10.20
CA LYS A 150 2.29 -10.75 -10.35
C LYS A 150 2.40 -9.68 -9.26
N TRP A 151 1.27 -9.17 -8.75
CA TRP A 151 1.24 -8.07 -7.77
C TRP A 151 0.85 -8.54 -6.36
N THR A 152 0.94 -9.86 -6.12
CA THR A 152 0.53 -10.52 -4.86
C THR A 152 1.64 -11.39 -4.26
N THR A 153 2.91 -11.10 -4.58
CA THR A 153 4.12 -11.80 -4.09
C THR A 153 4.81 -11.03 -2.99
#